data_AF-A0A699X5H9-F1
#
_entry.id   AF-A0A699X5H9-F1
#
_cell.length_a   1.000
_cell.length_b   1.000
_cell.length_c   1.000
_cell.angle_alpha   90.00
_cell.angle_beta   90.00
_cell.angle_gamma   90.00
#
_symmetry.space_group_name_H-M   'P 1'
#
loop_
_entity.id
_entity.type
_entity.pdbx_description
1 polymer ?
#
loop_
_entity_poly.entity_id
_entity_poly.type
_entity_poly.pdbx_seq_one_letter_code
_entity_poly.pdbx_strand_id
1 'polypeptide(L)'
;DIQPLPVREPPQNSNIRQLIREECCVEASEEQKQIMEDTMLELVKICQEKEFLCIHDDVDDLIERALDSKLLLINSNSQHLDKKEQEVKNVTEQLA
;
A
#
# COMPACT_ATOMS: atom_id res chain seq x y z
N ASP A 1 45.68 38.46 15.77
CA ASP A 1 45.09 37.60 14.73
C ASP A 1 44.79 36.22 15.28
N ILE A 2 43.52 35.91 15.49
CA ILE A 2 43.07 34.56 15.83
C ILE A 2 42.56 33.97 14.51
N GLN A 3 43.33 33.04 13.94
CA GLN A 3 42.90 32.27 12.76
C GLN A 3 41.74 31.34 13.19
N PRO A 4 40.60 31.29 12.46
CA PRO A 4 39.52 30.40 12.81
C PRO A 4 39.92 28.95 12.51
N LEU A 5 39.75 28.06 13.49
CA LEU A 5 39.92 26.62 13.27
C LEU A 5 38.88 26.14 12.24
N PRO A 6 39.25 25.24 11.31
CA PRO A 6 38.31 24.71 10.34
C PRO A 6 37.28 23.85 11.08
N VAL A 7 36.04 24.34 11.17
CA VAL A 7 34.90 23.55 11.65
C VAL A 7 34.63 22.50 10.60
N ARG A 8 35.09 21.26 10.84
CA ARG A 8 34.71 20.10 10.03
C ARG A 8 33.24 19.81 10.34
N GLU A 9 32.35 20.00 9.38
CA GLU A 9 30.99 19.48 9.49
C GLU A 9 31.05 17.95 9.67
N PRO A 10 30.27 17.37 10.60
CA PRO A 10 30.33 15.93 10.85
C PRO A 10 30.02 15.15 9.55
N PRO A 11 30.87 14.19 9.14
CA PRO A 11 30.67 13.39 7.93
C PRO A 11 29.37 12.56 7.96
N GLN A 12 28.74 12.48 9.13
CA GLN A 12 27.61 11.62 9.45
C GLN A 12 26.30 12.11 8.84
N ASN A 13 26.11 13.42 8.66
CA ASN A 13 24.87 13.96 8.12
C ASN A 13 24.64 13.62 6.63
N SER A 14 25.71 13.50 5.84
CA SER A 14 25.63 13.12 4.43
C SER A 14 25.28 11.64 4.26
N ASN A 15 25.89 10.77 5.06
CA ASN A 15 25.63 9.32 5.03
C ASN A 15 24.22 8.98 5.48
N ILE A 16 23.72 9.64 6.53
CA ILE A 16 22.33 9.44 7.01
C ILE A 16 21.32 9.90 5.95
N ARG A 17 21.56 11.05 5.30
CA ARG A 17 20.69 11.52 4.20
C ARG A 17 20.70 10.60 2.99
N GLN A 18 21.82 9.93 2.72
CA GLN A 18 21.92 8.98 1.63
C GLN A 18 21.19 7.67 1.96
N LEU A 19 21.37 7.14 3.17
CA LEU A 19 20.64 5.98 3.68
C LEU A 19 19.12 6.20 3.66
N ILE A 20 18.63 7.35 4.14
CA ILE A 20 17.19 7.68 4.10
C ILE A 20 16.67 7.72 2.65
N ARG A 21 17.48 8.23 1.71
CA ARG A 21 17.09 8.35 0.30
C ARG A 21 17.12 7.00 -0.43
N GLU A 22 18.05 6.13 -0.11
CA GLU A 22 18.23 4.86 -0.81
C GLU A 22 17.37 3.74 -0.22
N GLU A 23 17.21 3.68 1.10
CA GLU A 23 16.53 2.58 1.77
C GLU A 23 15.07 2.96 2.08
N CYS A 24 14.87 4.05 2.83
CA CYS A 24 13.54 4.44 3.31
C CYS A 24 12.63 5.00 2.20
N CYS A 25 13.17 5.77 1.24
CA CYS A 25 12.36 6.25 0.11
C CYS A 25 11.99 5.14 -0.88
N VAL A 26 12.80 4.08 -1.00
CA VAL A 26 12.50 2.95 -1.87
C VAL A 26 11.40 2.09 -1.25
N GLU A 27 11.50 1.78 0.04
CA GLU A 27 10.48 1.06 0.80
C GLU A 27 9.12 1.78 0.77
N ALA A 28 9.10 3.08 1.09
CA ALA A 28 7.87 3.89 1.02
C ALA A 28 7.29 3.96 -0.41
N SER A 29 8.15 3.96 -1.44
CA SER A 29 7.69 3.95 -2.84
C SER A 29 7.11 2.59 -3.25
N GLU A 30 7.62 1.50 -2.71
CA GLU A 30 7.14 0.14 -3.00
C GLU A 30 5.80 -0.14 -2.29
N GLU A 31 5.67 0.25 -1.02
CA GLU A 31 4.39 0.22 -0.28
C GLU A 31 3.31 1.03 -1.00
N GLN A 32 3.63 2.27 -1.40
CA GLN A 32 2.68 3.13 -2.10
C GLN A 32 2.25 2.52 -3.44
N LYS A 33 3.18 1.89 -4.17
CA LYS A 33 2.89 1.19 -5.42
C LYS A 33 1.95 0.00 -5.19
N GLN A 34 2.21 -0.80 -4.16
CA GLN A 34 1.36 -1.95 -3.81
C GLN A 34 -0.06 -1.51 -3.43
N ILE A 35 -0.21 -0.44 -2.63
CA ILE A 35 -1.52 0.13 -2.28
C ILE A 35 -2.27 0.58 -3.53
N MET A 36 -1.57 1.21 -4.47
CA MET A 36 -2.17 1.68 -5.72
C MET A 36 -2.60 0.51 -6.62
N GLU A 37 -1.80 -0.56 -6.71
CA GLU A 37 -2.13 -1.78 -7.44
C GLU A 37 -3.33 -2.51 -6.81
N ASP A 38 -3.35 -2.67 -5.49
CA ASP A 38 -4.44 -3.31 -4.76
C ASP A 38 -5.75 -2.50 -4.92
N THR A 39 -5.68 -1.17 -4.84
CA THR A 39 -6.84 -0.28 -5.07
C THR A 39 -7.36 -0.34 -6.50
N MET A 40 -6.45 -0.35 -7.49
CA MET A 40 -6.83 -0.46 -8.91
C MET A 40 -7.51 -1.80 -9.21
N LEU A 41 -7.01 -2.88 -8.61
CA LEU A 41 -7.62 -4.21 -8.76
C LEU A 41 -9.02 -4.25 -8.15
N GLU A 42 -9.22 -3.63 -6.98
CA GLU A 42 -10.52 -3.51 -6.34
C GLU A 42 -11.50 -2.68 -7.19
N LEU A 43 -11.04 -1.56 -7.76
CA LEU A 43 -11.83 -0.74 -8.68
C LEU A 43 -12.24 -1.49 -9.94
N VAL A 44 -11.33 -2.26 -10.56
CA VAL A 44 -11.64 -3.07 -11.75
C VAL A 44 -12.72 -4.12 -11.43
N LYS A 45 -12.63 -4.78 -10.27
CA LYS A 45 -13.64 -5.75 -9.82
C LYS A 45 -15.02 -5.07 -9.64
N ILE A 46 -15.06 -3.91 -8.99
CA ILE A 46 -16.30 -3.14 -8.81
C ILE A 46 -16.90 -2.71 -10.15
N CYS A 47 -16.07 -2.26 -11.10
CA CYS A 47 -16.52 -1.87 -12.43
C CYS A 47 -17.09 -3.07 -13.21
N GLN A 48 -16.44 -4.23 -13.15
CA GLN A 48 -16.94 -5.46 -13.76
C GLN A 48 -18.31 -5.84 -13.17
N GLU A 49 -18.45 -5.84 -11.84
CA GLU A 49 -19.73 -6.14 -11.16
C GLU A 49 -20.85 -5.17 -11.57
N LYS A 50 -20.53 -3.87 -11.69
CA LYS A 50 -21.48 -2.84 -12.13
C LYS A 50 -21.87 -2.93 -13.60
N GLU A 51 -20.91 -3.22 -14.47
CA GLU A 51 -21.19 -3.47 -15.89
C GLU A 51 -22.18 -4.62 -16.03
N PHE A 52 -21.93 -5.69 -15.27
CA PHE A 52 -22.77 -6.87 -15.17
C PHE A 52 -24.18 -6.63 -14.59
N LEU A 53 -24.30 -5.70 -13.64
CA LEU A 53 -25.57 -5.23 -13.10
C LEU A 53 -26.43 -4.48 -14.14
N CYS A 54 -25.79 -3.93 -15.18
CA CYS A 54 -26.43 -3.08 -16.19
C CYS A 54 -26.97 -3.89 -17.40
N ILE A 55 -26.67 -5.19 -17.48
CA ILE A 55 -26.98 -6.04 -18.65
C ILE A 55 -28.25 -6.90 -18.45
N HIS A 56 -28.80 -7.01 -17.24
CA HIS A 56 -29.94 -7.90 -16.95
C HIS A 56 -31.11 -7.17 -16.28
N ASP A 57 -32.31 -7.33 -16.85
CA ASP A 57 -33.58 -6.83 -16.31
C ASP A 57 -34.21 -7.77 -15.26
N ASP A 58 -33.54 -8.88 -14.90
CA ASP A 58 -34.05 -9.86 -13.92
C ASP A 58 -33.54 -9.56 -12.50
N VAL A 59 -34.48 -9.52 -11.55
CA VAL A 59 -34.25 -9.25 -10.14
C VAL A 59 -33.49 -10.39 -9.46
N ASP A 60 -33.68 -11.63 -9.89
CA ASP A 60 -33.02 -12.79 -9.29
C ASP A 60 -31.52 -12.80 -9.63
N ASP A 61 -31.17 -12.53 -10.90
CA ASP A 61 -29.77 -12.37 -11.34
C ASP A 61 -29.10 -11.17 -10.66
N LEU A 62 -29.83 -10.06 -10.49
CA LEU A 62 -29.34 -8.89 -9.77
C LEU A 62 -28.97 -9.24 -8.32
N ILE A 63 -29.82 -10.01 -7.64
CA ILE A 63 -29.60 -10.44 -6.24
C ILE A 63 -28.40 -11.38 -6.16
N GLU A 64 -28.31 -12.40 -7.01
CA GLU A 64 -27.19 -13.36 -7.02
C GLU A 64 -25.84 -12.63 -7.21
N ARG A 65 -25.78 -11.73 -8.18
CA ARG A 65 -24.56 -10.96 -8.49
C ARG A 65 -24.19 -9.97 -7.38
N ALA A 66 -25.18 -9.34 -6.75
CA ALA A 66 -24.95 -8.45 -5.62
C ALA A 66 -24.40 -9.20 -4.40
N LEU A 67 -24.83 -10.46 -4.21
CA LEU A 67 -24.30 -11.32 -3.15
C LEU A 67 -22.86 -11.77 -3.47
N ASP A 68 -22.57 -12.18 -4.69
CA ASP A 68 -21.23 -12.56 -5.14
C ASP A 68 -20.23 -11.39 -5.02
N SER A 69 -20.66 -10.19 -5.43
CA SER A 69 -19.89 -8.95 -5.27
C SER A 69 -19.54 -8.66 -3.81
N LYS A 70 -20.54 -8.74 -2.92
CA LYS A 70 -20.32 -8.56 -1.48
C LYS A 70 -19.36 -9.59 -0.91
N LEU A 71 -19.45 -10.85 -1.35
CA LEU A 71 -18.59 -11.93 -0.89
C LEU A 71 -17.14 -11.71 -1.35
N LEU A 72 -16.94 -11.30 -2.61
CA LEU A 72 -15.63 -10.96 -3.17
C LEU A 72 -14.98 -9.77 -2.45
N LEU A 73 -15.77 -8.77 -2.10
CA LEU A 73 -15.33 -7.60 -1.32
C LEU A 73 -14.89 -7.98 0.09
N ILE A 74 -15.65 -8.84 0.77
CA ILE A 74 -15.28 -9.33 2.11
C ILE A 74 -13.97 -10.13 2.06
N ASN A 75 -13.82 -11.00 1.06
CA ASN A 75 -12.61 -11.80 0.89
C ASN A 75 -11.37 -10.93 0.59
N SER A 76 -11.53 -9.93 -0.28
CA SER A 76 -10.43 -9.00 -0.61
C SER A 76 -10.00 -8.16 0.59
N ASN A 77 -10.96 -7.67 1.40
CA ASN A 77 -10.67 -6.95 2.63
C ASN A 77 -9.96 -7.81 3.69
N SER A 78 -10.31 -9.10 3.79
CA SER A 78 -9.61 -10.04 4.69
C SER A 78 -8.15 -10.21 4.29
N GLN A 79 -7.88 -10.43 3.01
CA GLN A 79 -6.51 -10.60 2.52
C GLN A 79 -5.65 -9.34 2.75
N HIS A 80 -6.22 -8.15 2.60
CA HIS A 80 -5.52 -6.89 2.87
C HIS A 80 -5.23 -6.71 4.37
N LEU A 81 -6.16 -7.11 5.25
CA LEU A 81 -5.93 -7.11 6.70
C LEU A 81 -4.78 -8.03 7.10
N ASP A 82 -4.71 -9.23 6.52
CA ASP A 82 -3.63 -10.18 6.80
C ASP A 82 -2.26 -9.63 6.35
N LYS A 83 -2.19 -9.00 5.17
CA LYS A 83 -0.99 -8.31 4.68
C LYS A 83 -0.55 -7.21 5.67
N LYS A 84 -1.49 -6.36 6.09
CA LYS A 84 -1.21 -5.25 7.02
C LYS A 84 -0.75 -5.74 8.39
N GLU A 85 -1.30 -6.84 8.90
CA GLU A 85 -0.83 -7.45 10.15
C GLU A 85 0.61 -7.97 10.02
N GLN A 86 0.95 -8.57 8.88
CA GLN A 86 2.31 -9.07 8.63
C GLN A 86 3.32 -7.92 8.49
N GLU A 87 2.95 -6.82 7.85
CA GLU A 87 3.77 -5.61 7.75
C GLU A 87 4.07 -5.01 9.14
N VAL A 88 3.06 -4.92 10.01
CA VAL A 88 3.22 -4.44 11.40
C VAL A 88 4.17 -5.36 12.19
N LYS A 89 4.11 -6.68 11.99
CA LYS A 89 5.04 -7.62 12.62
C LYS A 89 6.48 -7.41 12.13
N ASN A 90 6.67 -7.26 10.82
CA ASN A 90 7.99 -7.04 10.21
C ASN A 90 8.65 -5.74 10.73
N VAL A 91 7.89 -4.63 10.79
CA VAL A 91 8.40 -3.35 11.34
C VAL A 91 8.77 -3.47 12.82
N THR A 92 7.98 -4.22 13.61
CA THR A 92 8.26 -4.44 15.03
C THR A 92 9.53 -5.27 15.23
N GLU A 93 9.79 -6.26 14.37
CA GLU A 93 11.02 -7.07 14.41
C GLU A 93 12.26 -6.29 13.94
N GLN A 94 12.14 -5.40 12.95
CA GLN A 94 13.24 -4.55 12.49
C GLN A 94 13.66 -3.48 13.51
N LEU A 95 12.74 -3.03 14.37
CA LEU A 95 12.98 -2.03 15.42
C LEU A 95 13.47 -2.64 16.75
N ALA A 96 13.53 -3.97 16.88
CA ALA A 96 13.98 -4.71 18.06
C ALA A 96 15.49 -5.03 18.03
#